data_AF-A0A7C2QNK0-F1
#
_entry.id   AF-A0A7C2QNK0-F1
#
_cell.length_a   1.000
_cell.length_b   1.000
_cell.length_c   1.000
_cell.angle_alpha   90.00
_cell.angle_beta   90.00
_cell.angle_gamma   90.00
#
_symmetry.space_group_name_H-M   'P 1'
#
loop_
_entity.id
_entity.type
_entity.pdbx_description
1 polymer ?
#
loop_
_entity_poly.entity_id
_entity_poly.type
_entity_poly.pdbx_seq_one_letter_code
_entity_poly.pdbx_strand_id
1 'polypeptide(L)'
;MKRSPFTPLGKEQIHKLESALLIGTILRSDVLEELKDPSERLTWVDSLAVAAAAIARERAKMTVSQIAEDIGRSEATIRNHLTGKTRAGQLIRQTLERFAKEGVKIELPSVSTKELDELKKQLEEEREKVKRLETLLSDLKSSLNALVEKMERYASGQT
;
A
#
# COMPACT_ATOMS: atom_id res chain seq x y z
N MET A 1 16.79 -6.33 30.95
CA MET A 1 15.76 -7.13 30.25
C MET A 1 15.28 -6.37 29.02
N LYS A 2 15.58 -6.84 27.79
CA LYS A 2 14.96 -6.31 26.57
C LYS A 2 13.49 -6.73 26.57
N ARG A 3 12.57 -5.78 26.73
CA ARG A 3 11.11 -6.05 26.75
C ARG A 3 10.58 -6.16 25.33
N SER A 4 9.61 -7.05 25.14
CA SER A 4 8.98 -7.27 23.85
C SER A 4 8.10 -6.07 23.47
N PRO A 5 8.14 -5.58 22.22
CA PRO A 5 7.32 -4.46 21.75
C PRO A 5 5.80 -4.75 21.81
N PHE A 6 5.41 -5.99 22.10
CA PHE A 6 4.01 -6.45 22.21
C PHE A 6 3.45 -6.39 23.64
N THR A 7 4.12 -5.69 24.55
CA THR A 7 3.63 -5.38 25.90
C THR A 7 3.84 -3.88 26.17
N PRO A 8 3.05 -3.02 25.50
CA PRO A 8 3.26 -1.58 25.52
C PRO A 8 3.04 -0.99 26.92
N LEU A 9 3.85 0.01 27.27
CA LEU A 9 3.77 0.78 28.50
C LEU A 9 3.47 2.24 28.18
N GLY A 10 2.36 2.73 28.71
CA GLY A 10 1.90 4.10 28.51
C GLY A 10 1.26 4.35 27.13
N LYS A 11 0.64 5.52 26.99
CA LYS A 11 -0.23 5.87 25.86
C LYS A 11 0.48 5.79 24.50
N GLU A 12 1.72 6.28 24.42
CA GLU A 12 2.47 6.32 23.15
C GLU A 12 2.73 4.92 22.59
N GLN A 13 3.16 3.97 23.44
CA GLN A 13 3.45 2.61 23.01
C GLN A 13 2.17 1.85 22.63
N ILE A 14 1.06 2.13 23.33
CA ILE A 14 -0.26 1.58 22.99
C ILE A 14 -0.67 2.04 21.59
N HIS A 15 -0.58 3.34 21.31
CA HIS A 15 -0.92 3.88 20.00
C HIS A 15 -0.01 3.36 18.87
N LYS A 16 1.29 3.17 19.14
CA LYS A 16 2.21 2.54 18.16
C LYS A 16 1.80 1.11 17.85
N LEU A 17 1.48 0.30 18.86
CA LEU A 17 1.02 -1.06 18.66
C LEU A 17 -0.32 -1.09 17.91
N GLU A 18 -1.27 -0.27 18.31
CA GLU A 18 -2.58 -0.10 17.65
C GLU A 18 -2.41 0.23 16.17
N SER A 19 -1.61 1.25 15.86
CA SER A 19 -1.35 1.70 14.49
C SER A 19 -0.69 0.60 13.65
N ALA A 20 0.32 -0.07 14.21
CA ALA A 20 1.00 -1.17 13.52
C ALA A 20 0.04 -2.34 13.23
N LEU A 21 -0.79 -2.71 14.20
CA LEU A 21 -1.78 -3.77 14.05
C LEU A 21 -2.84 -3.43 13.00
N LEU A 22 -3.35 -2.19 13.02
CA LEU A 22 -4.34 -1.73 12.07
C LEU A 22 -3.78 -1.73 10.63
N ILE A 23 -2.65 -1.05 10.42
CA ILE A 23 -2.02 -0.95 9.10
C ILE A 23 -1.61 -2.33 8.58
N GLY A 24 -0.95 -3.13 9.43
CA GLY A 24 -0.51 -4.47 9.07
C GLY A 24 -1.64 -5.44 8.78
N THR A 25 -2.87 -5.13 9.21
CA THR A 25 -4.07 -5.93 8.93
C THR A 25 -4.79 -5.44 7.68
N ILE A 26 -5.03 -4.13 7.55
CA ILE A 26 -5.69 -3.51 6.39
C ILE A 26 -4.96 -3.86 5.10
N LEU A 27 -3.63 -3.90 5.14
CA LEU A 27 -2.80 -4.15 3.95
C LEU A 27 -2.70 -5.63 3.55
N ARG A 28 -3.30 -6.55 4.30
CA ARG A 28 -3.35 -7.96 3.90
C ARG A 28 -4.29 -8.13 2.71
N SER A 29 -3.92 -8.97 1.76
CA SER A 29 -4.73 -9.24 0.57
C SER A 29 -6.14 -9.70 0.90
N ASP A 30 -6.31 -10.61 1.85
CA ASP A 30 -7.62 -11.11 2.28
C ASP A 30 -8.53 -10.03 2.87
N VAL A 31 -7.95 -9.03 3.54
CA VAL A 31 -8.70 -7.90 4.10
C VAL A 31 -9.00 -6.84 3.05
N LEU A 32 -8.09 -6.61 2.11
CA LEU A 32 -8.32 -5.67 1.01
C LEU A 32 -9.47 -6.09 0.12
N GLU A 33 -9.68 -7.39 -0.09
CA GLU A 33 -10.85 -7.91 -0.82
C GLU A 33 -12.16 -7.54 -0.11
N GLU A 34 -12.24 -7.71 1.21
CA GLU A 34 -13.41 -7.34 2.01
C GLU A 34 -13.68 -5.82 1.96
N LEU A 35 -12.62 -5.01 1.81
CA LEU A 35 -12.72 -3.54 1.72
C LEU A 35 -13.10 -3.05 0.32
N LYS A 36 -13.17 -3.91 -0.71
CA LYS A 36 -13.53 -3.48 -2.07
C LYS A 36 -14.95 -2.96 -2.16
N ASP A 37 -15.90 -3.62 -1.49
CA ASP A 37 -17.30 -3.21 -1.47
C ASP A 37 -17.45 -1.85 -0.74
N PRO A 38 -17.82 -0.77 -1.45
CA PRO A 38 -17.96 0.55 -0.84
C PRO A 38 -19.04 0.61 0.24
N SER A 39 -20.07 -0.25 0.16
CA SER A 39 -21.20 -0.23 1.10
C SER A 39 -20.82 -0.74 2.50
N GLU A 40 -19.92 -1.72 2.57
CA GLU A 40 -19.46 -2.34 3.81
C GLU A 40 -18.10 -1.79 4.29
N ARG A 41 -17.37 -1.06 3.41
CA ARG A 41 -16.02 -0.57 3.69
C ARG A 41 -15.92 0.21 5.00
N LEU A 42 -16.88 1.11 5.27
CA LEU A 42 -16.86 1.92 6.48
C LEU A 42 -17.01 1.06 7.74
N THR A 43 -17.94 0.11 7.71
CA THR A 43 -18.20 -0.85 8.80
C THR A 43 -16.97 -1.71 9.09
N TRP A 44 -16.29 -2.17 8.04
CA TRP A 44 -15.05 -2.93 8.15
C TRP A 44 -13.92 -2.11 8.76
N VAL A 45 -13.71 -0.88 8.30
CA VAL A 45 -12.65 0.00 8.81
C VAL A 45 -12.90 0.34 10.29
N ASP A 46 -14.13 0.70 10.68
CA ASP A 46 -14.48 0.97 12.09
C ASP A 46 -14.25 -0.28 12.95
N SER A 47 -14.74 -1.44 12.51
CA SER A 47 -14.59 -2.70 13.24
C SER A 47 -13.13 -3.11 13.43
N LEU A 48 -12.29 -2.92 12.41
CA LEU A 48 -10.85 -3.20 12.47
C LEU A 48 -10.13 -2.21 13.40
N ALA A 49 -10.46 -0.92 13.34
CA ALA A 49 -9.89 0.10 14.20
C ALA A 49 -10.22 -0.16 15.69
N VAL A 50 -11.49 -0.44 16.01
CA VAL A 50 -11.92 -0.78 17.37
C VAL A 50 -11.23 -2.06 17.86
N ALA A 51 -11.11 -3.08 17.00
CA ALA A 51 -10.41 -4.32 17.35
C ALA A 51 -8.91 -4.09 17.63
N ALA A 52 -8.22 -3.31 16.79
CA ALA A 52 -6.81 -2.95 16.96
C ALA A 52 -6.59 -2.19 18.27
N ALA A 53 -7.43 -1.18 18.53
CA ALA A 53 -7.40 -0.39 19.75
C ALA A 53 -7.61 -1.25 21.00
N ALA A 54 -8.61 -2.14 20.98
CA ALA A 54 -8.92 -3.03 22.09
C ALA A 54 -7.77 -3.99 22.40
N ILE A 55 -7.22 -4.64 21.37
CA ILE A 55 -6.14 -5.62 21.53
C ILE A 55 -4.84 -4.96 21.99
N ALA A 56 -4.52 -3.76 21.49
CA ALA A 56 -3.34 -3.01 21.94
C ALA A 56 -3.39 -2.70 23.45
N ARG A 57 -4.58 -2.34 23.95
CA ARG A 57 -4.81 -2.05 25.38
C ARG A 57 -4.88 -3.31 26.24
N GLU A 58 -5.44 -4.41 25.74
CA GLU A 58 -5.34 -5.73 26.38
C GLU A 58 -3.86 -6.11 26.61
N ARG A 59 -3.01 -5.86 25.61
CA ARG A 59 -1.56 -6.08 25.72
C ARG A 59 -0.87 -5.15 26.72
N ALA A 60 -1.46 -3.98 26.99
CA ALA A 60 -1.06 -3.08 28.08
C ALA A 60 -1.65 -3.47 29.45
N LYS A 61 -2.32 -4.64 29.56
CA LYS A 61 -2.94 -5.16 30.79
C LYS A 61 -4.12 -4.34 31.31
N MET A 62 -4.77 -3.54 30.45
CA MET A 62 -6.01 -2.86 30.80
C MET A 62 -7.16 -3.86 30.93
N THR A 63 -8.10 -3.59 31.84
CA THR A 63 -9.33 -4.40 31.99
C THR A 63 -10.33 -4.08 30.88
N VAL A 64 -11.30 -4.97 30.64
CA VAL A 64 -12.36 -4.75 29.64
C VAL A 64 -13.10 -3.44 29.87
N SER A 65 -13.40 -3.10 31.13
CA SER A 65 -14.06 -1.84 31.50
C SER A 65 -13.21 -0.61 31.15
N GLN A 66 -11.92 -0.63 31.48
CA GLN A 66 -11.00 0.46 31.14
C GLN A 66 -10.86 0.65 29.63
N ILE A 67 -10.83 -0.46 28.88
CA ILE A 67 -10.74 -0.43 27.42
C ILE A 67 -12.03 0.14 26.82
N ALA A 68 -13.19 -0.28 27.32
CA ALA A 68 -14.50 0.19 26.88
C ALA A 68 -14.67 1.70 27.09
N GLU A 69 -14.26 2.19 28.27
CA GLU A 69 -14.25 3.61 28.61
C GLU A 69 -13.30 4.41 27.71
N ASP A 70 -12.04 3.96 27.54
CA ASP A 70 -11.04 4.68 26.76
C ASP A 70 -11.37 4.75 25.25
N ILE A 71 -11.97 3.69 24.69
CA ILE A 71 -12.35 3.63 23.26
C ILE A 71 -13.74 4.27 23.02
N GLY A 72 -14.58 4.39 24.05
CA GLY A 72 -15.96 4.87 23.90
C GLY A 72 -16.88 3.83 23.25
N ARG A 73 -16.76 2.56 23.65
CA ARG A 73 -17.58 1.42 23.18
C ARG A 73 -18.09 0.60 24.36
N SER A 74 -19.12 -0.23 24.14
CA SER A 74 -19.63 -1.09 25.21
C SER A 74 -18.64 -2.19 25.58
N GLU A 75 -18.63 -2.63 26.85
CA GLU A 75 -17.82 -3.78 27.27
C GLU A 75 -18.14 -5.05 26.47
N ALA A 76 -19.40 -5.24 26.07
CA ALA A 76 -19.81 -6.37 25.25
C ALA A 76 -19.12 -6.36 23.89
N THR A 77 -19.09 -5.19 23.24
CA THR A 77 -18.36 -4.97 21.96
C THR A 77 -16.88 -5.28 22.13
N ILE A 78 -16.23 -4.71 23.15
CA ILE A 78 -14.81 -4.94 23.43
C ILE A 78 -14.54 -6.43 23.66
N ARG A 79 -15.34 -7.09 24.51
CA ARG A 79 -15.20 -8.52 24.81
C ARG A 79 -15.35 -9.38 23.55
N ASN A 80 -16.25 -9.03 22.64
CA ASN A 80 -16.43 -9.75 21.39
C ASN A 80 -15.20 -9.66 20.47
N HIS A 81 -14.58 -8.48 20.34
CA HIS A 81 -13.32 -8.34 19.60
C HIS A 81 -12.16 -9.07 20.28
N LEU A 82 -12.00 -8.88 21.60
CA LEU A 82 -10.94 -9.54 22.37
C LEU A 82 -11.09 -11.06 22.32
N THR A 83 -12.28 -11.63 22.46
CA THR A 83 -12.45 -13.09 22.41
C THR A 83 -12.42 -13.69 21.00
N GLY A 84 -12.24 -12.87 19.95
CA GLY A 84 -12.22 -13.34 18.57
C GLY A 84 -13.59 -13.80 18.05
N LYS A 85 -14.68 -13.37 18.69
CA LYS A 85 -16.05 -13.62 18.20
C LYS A 85 -16.36 -12.83 16.94
N THR A 86 -15.75 -11.66 16.77
CA THR A 86 -15.87 -10.85 15.56
C THR A 86 -14.77 -11.20 14.56
N ARG A 87 -15.07 -11.07 13.27
CA ARG A 87 -14.10 -11.29 12.20
C ARG A 87 -12.92 -10.32 12.29
N ALA A 88 -13.18 -9.04 12.56
CA ALA A 88 -12.14 -8.05 12.80
C ALA A 88 -11.21 -8.42 13.97
N GLY A 89 -11.77 -8.91 15.09
CA GLY A 89 -10.98 -9.37 16.23
C GLY A 89 -10.05 -10.54 15.86
N GLN A 90 -10.53 -11.49 15.06
CA GLN A 90 -9.72 -12.61 14.56
C GLN A 90 -8.55 -12.13 13.69
N LEU A 91 -8.83 -11.24 12.72
CA LEU A 91 -7.82 -10.73 11.79
C LEU A 91 -6.70 -9.98 12.51
N ILE A 92 -7.05 -9.09 13.45
CA ILE A 92 -6.06 -8.36 14.25
C ILE A 92 -5.22 -9.32 15.11
N ARG A 93 -5.83 -10.35 15.73
CA ARG A 93 -5.08 -11.34 16.53
C ARG A 93 -4.09 -12.12 15.67
N GLN A 94 -4.50 -12.54 14.47
CA GLN A 94 -3.60 -13.20 13.51
C GLN A 94 -2.42 -12.30 13.14
N THR A 95 -2.66 -11.02 12.86
CA THR A 95 -1.60 -10.05 12.57
C THR A 95 -0.65 -9.87 13.77
N LEU A 96 -1.18 -9.80 15.00
CA LEU A 96 -0.38 -9.72 16.21
C LEU A 96 0.49 -10.97 16.43
N GLU A 97 -0.06 -12.16 16.19
CA GLU A 97 0.67 -13.42 16.27
C GLU A 97 1.80 -13.49 15.23
N ARG A 98 1.53 -13.05 13.99
CA ARG A 98 2.55 -12.93 12.95
C ARG A 98 3.66 -11.98 13.38
N PHE A 99 3.31 -10.80 13.87
CA PHE A 99 4.29 -9.83 14.37
C PHE A 99 5.12 -10.37 15.52
N ALA A 100 4.52 -11.14 16.43
CA ALA A 100 5.24 -11.76 17.54
C ALA A 100 6.27 -12.81 17.08
N LYS A 101 5.99 -13.52 15.98
CA LYS A 101 6.88 -14.57 15.43
C LYS A 101 7.98 -14.00 14.53
N GLU A 102 7.62 -13.08 13.63
CA GLU A 102 8.46 -12.66 12.51
C GLU A 102 9.02 -11.24 12.68
N GLY A 103 8.61 -10.54 13.74
CA GLY A 103 8.78 -9.10 13.88
C GLY A 103 7.71 -8.31 13.11
N VAL A 104 7.66 -7.00 13.33
CA VAL A 104 6.73 -6.11 12.62
C VAL A 104 7.21 -5.96 11.17
N LYS A 105 6.67 -6.78 10.28
CA LYS A 105 6.81 -6.66 8.82
C LYS A 105 5.48 -6.22 8.24
N ILE A 106 5.43 -4.98 7.76
CA ILE A 106 4.29 -4.45 7.03
C ILE A 106 4.61 -4.66 5.56
N GLU A 107 4.06 -5.73 5.00
CA GLU A 107 4.10 -5.97 3.56
C GLU A 107 3.10 -5.02 2.90
N LEU A 108 3.60 -4.19 1.98
CA LEU A 108 2.71 -3.42 1.13
C LEU A 108 2.05 -4.42 0.18
N PRO A 109 0.72 -4.36 -0.02
CA PRO A 109 0.07 -5.14 -1.05
C PRO A 109 0.79 -4.81 -2.35
N SER A 110 1.18 -5.84 -3.09
CA SER A 110 1.69 -5.66 -4.44
C SER A 110 0.59 -4.95 -5.22
N VAL A 111 0.69 -3.62 -5.37
CA VAL A 111 -0.05 -2.87 -6.40
C VAL A 111 0.23 -3.64 -7.66
N SER A 112 -0.78 -4.37 -8.15
CA SER A 112 -0.69 -5.46 -9.13
C SER A 112 0.60 -5.35 -9.94
N THR A 113 1.66 -6.03 -9.50
CA THR A 113 3.00 -5.83 -10.09
C THR A 113 2.96 -6.13 -11.57
N LYS A 114 2.04 -6.99 -12.00
CA LYS A 114 1.74 -7.26 -13.41
C LYS A 114 1.30 -6.03 -14.20
N GLU A 115 0.38 -5.21 -13.69
CA GLU A 115 -0.02 -3.98 -14.40
C GLU A 115 1.13 -2.97 -14.39
N LEU A 116 1.85 -2.85 -13.28
CA LEU A 116 3.01 -1.96 -13.16
C LEU A 116 4.17 -2.38 -14.08
N ASP A 117 4.41 -3.68 -14.22
CA ASP A 117 5.45 -4.25 -15.06
C ASP A 117 5.05 -4.21 -16.54
N GLU A 118 3.78 -4.42 -16.86
CA GLU A 118 3.23 -4.23 -18.21
C GLU A 118 3.30 -2.76 -18.62
N LEU A 119 2.93 -1.83 -17.74
CA LEU A 119 3.06 -0.39 -18.00
C LEU A 119 4.53 0.01 -18.19
N LYS A 120 5.47 -0.55 -17.43
CA LYS A 120 6.90 -0.32 -17.63
C LYS A 120 7.39 -0.84 -18.97
N LYS A 121 6.93 -2.03 -19.37
CA LYS A 121 7.29 -2.62 -20.67
C LYS A 121 6.76 -1.77 -21.83
N GLN A 122 5.49 -1.36 -21.77
CA GLN A 122 4.88 -0.48 -22.75
C GLN A 122 5.61 0.88 -22.83
N LEU A 123 6.00 1.44 -21.68
CA LEU A 123 6.75 2.69 -21.64
C LEU A 123 8.11 2.57 -22.33
N GLU A 124 8.80 1.45 -22.18
CA GLU A 124 10.11 1.22 -22.81
C GLU A 124 9.99 1.00 -24.32
N GLU A 125 8.99 0.23 -24.77
CA GLU A 125 8.69 0.06 -26.20
C GLU A 125 8.38 1.38 -26.88
N GLU A 126 7.60 2.26 -26.23
CA GLU A 126 7.25 3.56 -26.77
C GLU A 126 8.44 4.51 -26.81
N ARG A 127 9.34 4.47 -25.81
CA ARG A 127 10.60 5.22 -25.84
C ARG A 127 11.50 4.81 -27.00
N GLU A 128 11.61 3.51 -27.27
CA GLU A 128 12.39 3.01 -28.40
C GLU A 128 11.75 3.34 -29.76
N LYS A 129 10.42 3.39 -29.85
CA LYS A 129 9.73 3.91 -31.05
C LYS A 129 10.01 5.40 -31.25
N VAL A 130 9.89 6.21 -30.20
CA VAL A 130 10.18 7.65 -30.26
C VAL A 130 11.61 7.90 -30.74
N LYS A 131 12.60 7.20 -30.17
CA LYS A 131 14.01 7.35 -30.56
C LYS A 131 14.27 6.96 -32.02
N ARG A 132 13.62 5.89 -32.50
CA ARG A 132 13.68 5.49 -33.92
C ARG A 132 13.06 6.54 -34.83
N LEU A 133 11.89 7.07 -34.46
CA LEU A 133 11.23 8.13 -35.22
C LEU A 133 12.08 9.40 -35.25
N GLU A 134 12.70 9.80 -34.14
CA GLU A 134 13.63 10.94 -34.08
C GLU A 134 14.83 10.74 -35.03
N THR A 135 15.40 9.54 -35.07
CA THR A 135 16.52 9.21 -35.96
C THR A 135 16.08 9.29 -37.43
N LEU A 136 14.97 8.64 -37.79
CA LEU A 136 14.43 8.68 -39.16
C LEU A 136 14.10 10.10 -39.60
N LEU A 137 13.56 10.92 -38.71
CA LEU A 137 13.20 12.31 -38.99
C LEU A 137 14.45 13.18 -39.18
N SER A 138 15.51 12.91 -38.41
CA SER A 138 16.83 13.51 -38.62
C SER A 138 17.44 13.13 -39.98
N ASP A 139 17.44 11.84 -40.32
CA ASP A 139 18.00 11.34 -41.57
C ASP A 139 17.23 11.89 -42.77
N LEU A 140 15.90 11.92 -42.70
CA LEU A 140 15.06 12.51 -43.73
C LEU A 140 15.33 14.01 -43.89
N LYS A 141 15.48 14.74 -42.78
CA LYS A 141 15.83 16.17 -42.82
C LYS A 141 17.20 16.41 -43.47
N SER A 142 18.21 15.59 -43.14
CA SER A 142 19.53 15.69 -43.79
C SER A 142 19.47 15.38 -45.29
N SER A 143 18.69 14.36 -45.68
CA SER A 143 18.54 13.96 -47.08
C SER A 143 17.81 15.03 -47.88
N LEU A 144 16.77 15.63 -47.30
CA LEU A 144 16.03 16.74 -47.90
C LEU A 144 16.94 17.96 -48.06
N ASN A 145 17.71 18.33 -47.02
CA ASN A 145 18.67 19.43 -47.10
C ASN A 145 19.72 19.19 -48.19
N ALA A 146 20.29 17.98 -48.28
CA ALA A 146 21.26 17.63 -49.31
C ALA A 146 20.65 17.69 -50.73
N LEU A 147 19.37 17.33 -50.87
CA LEU A 147 18.67 17.42 -52.15
C LEU A 147 18.38 18.88 -52.52
N VAL A 148 17.95 19.70 -51.56
CA VAL A 148 17.75 21.14 -51.74
C VAL A 148 19.07 21.81 -52.17
N GLU A 149 20.17 21.55 -51.46
CA GLU A 149 21.48 22.09 -51.84
C GLU A 149 21.95 21.61 -53.22
N LYS A 150 21.63 20.38 -53.62
CA LYS A 150 21.92 19.89 -54.97
C LYS A 150 21.10 20.65 -56.00
N MET A 151 19.80 20.84 -55.77
CA MET A 151 18.93 21.60 -56.68
C MET A 151 19.36 23.07 -56.78
N GLU A 152 19.76 23.70 -55.68
CA GLU A 152 20.29 25.07 -55.68
C GLU A 152 21.60 25.16 -56.47
N ARG A 153 22.52 24.20 -56.34
CA ARG A 153 23.74 24.11 -57.16
C ARG A 153 23.43 23.98 -58.65
N TYR A 154 22.48 23.11 -59.03
CA TYR A 154 22.03 22.99 -60.41
C TYR A 154 21.38 24.27 -60.95
N ALA A 155 20.58 24.97 -60.13
CA ALA A 155 19.95 26.24 -60.51
C ALA A 155 20.96 27.41 -60.63
N SER A 156 22.10 27.33 -59.94
CA SER A 156 23.13 28.38 -59.89
C SER A 156 24.21 28.26 -60.99
N GLY A 157 24.17 27.21 -61.83
CA GLY A 157 25.01 27.10 -63.03
C GLY A 157 26.51 26.82 -62.78
N GLN A 158 26.88 26.28 -61.61
CA GLN A 158 28.24 25.80 -61.34
C GLN A 158 28.29 24.28 -61.46
N THR A 159 28.87 23.78 -62.56
CA THR A 159 29.26 22.37 -62.75
C THR A 159 30.59 22.07 -62.08
#